data_AF-A0A1F7PI44-F1
#
_entry.id   AF-A0A1F7PI44-F1
#
_cell.length_a   1.000
_cell.length_b   1.000
_cell.length_c   1.000
_cell.angle_alpha   90.00
_cell.angle_beta   90.00
_cell.angle_gamma   90.00
#
_symmetry.space_group_name_H-M   'P 1'
#
loop_
_entity.id
_entity.type
_entity.pdbx_description
1 polymer ?
#
loop_
_entity_poly.entity_id
_entity_poly.type
_entity_poly.pdbx_seq_one_letter_code
_entity_poly.pdbx_strand_id
1 'polypeptide(L)'
;MKSWALIVTLVALLSFPPTALADHPIPVQELVLRAKPAVALVTARVDAEATVNCGAGAIAVKPVPFVETGTGWFIDGRGYLITNAHVVDPAHRLPPWVTQELKKSAVDEACVTPVLARQGLMRGQRPDLEDQIRRRVDMGSIRLKPLPQVTVLLSNGALLPAEIKKFSSPLLLDAAGKPVADSGRDLALIRVKDGVYPALALDENVKIGDPVRIMGFPGVVLSHELLNKTAALEASVTTGAVSGLKQDAIGQDVIQTDASAAPGNSGGPAVGHGGAVVGVLTFVSLSPSGGSIVQGFNFLIPARDVKKFLQGTEVTKPGESPFNPVWAAGLRDLGQESFKSAAAKFGEANKLLPDLPDVKRALAEAEFKVKNPPPRPFPWAWVTLGLAVVSGGGYGAMWYRRWQRNRFRVKAGEVIKMMEAGVNPLLLDVRQESAAKTAPLKIPGATYISPDVLEQGQAGIEVDPTRTVVAYCT
;
A
#
# COMPACT_ATOMS: atom_id res chain seq x y z
N MET A 1 -14.71 59.99 32.22
CA MET A 1 -14.59 58.58 32.66
C MET A 1 -15.52 57.73 31.79
N LYS A 2 -15.06 56.56 31.34
CA LYS A 2 -15.64 55.67 30.29
C LYS A 2 -15.49 56.30 28.89
N SER A 3 -14.59 55.84 28.02
CA SER A 3 -14.44 54.46 27.56
C SER A 3 -12.98 54.22 27.17
N TRP A 4 -12.31 53.37 27.93
CA TRP A 4 -10.99 52.83 27.64
C TRP A 4 -11.15 51.39 27.15
N ALA A 5 -10.14 50.96 26.38
CA ALA A 5 -9.78 49.57 26.09
C ALA A 5 -10.67 48.81 25.11
N LEU A 6 -10.17 48.60 23.89
CA LEU A 6 -10.23 47.30 23.20
C LEU A 6 -9.49 47.37 21.84
N ILE A 7 -8.16 47.31 21.85
CA ILE A 7 -7.38 46.64 20.79
C ILE A 7 -6.07 46.14 21.43
N VAL A 8 -6.15 45.06 22.22
CA VAL A 8 -5.00 44.25 22.59
C VAL A 8 -5.38 42.79 22.37
N THR A 9 -4.53 42.09 21.61
CA THR A 9 -4.39 40.64 21.46
C THR A 9 -5.56 39.81 20.91
N LEU A 10 -5.39 39.32 19.67
CA LEU A 10 -5.55 37.89 19.39
C LEU A 10 -4.67 37.47 18.19
N VAL A 11 -3.34 37.43 18.38
CA VAL A 11 -2.49 36.55 17.57
C VAL A 11 -2.42 35.24 18.32
N ALA A 12 -3.40 34.37 18.06
CA ALA A 12 -3.30 32.97 18.45
C ALA A 12 -2.15 32.36 17.63
N LEU A 13 -0.97 32.31 18.22
CA LEU A 13 0.05 31.33 17.87
C LEU A 13 -0.60 29.95 18.09
N LEU A 14 -1.15 29.38 17.01
CA LEU A 14 -1.47 27.97 16.94
C LEU A 14 -0.14 27.20 17.01
N SER A 15 0.37 27.07 18.23
CA SER A 15 1.25 25.98 18.60
C SER A 15 0.39 24.73 18.51
N PHE A 16 0.30 24.15 17.31
CA PHE A 16 -0.13 22.77 17.22
C PHE A 16 0.81 21.99 18.14
N PRO A 17 0.31 21.29 19.18
CA PRO A 17 1.15 20.30 19.83
C PRO A 17 1.68 19.38 18.73
N PRO A 18 2.91 18.86 18.82
CA PRO A 18 3.31 17.76 17.95
C PRO A 18 2.22 16.71 18.13
N THR A 19 1.40 16.53 17.09
CA THR A 19 0.44 15.46 17.03
C THR A 19 1.22 14.22 17.42
N ALA A 20 0.80 13.59 18.52
CA ALA A 20 1.22 12.26 18.86
C ALA A 20 1.29 11.46 17.55
N LEU A 21 2.39 10.75 17.32
CA LEU A 21 2.58 9.84 16.19
C LEU A 21 1.35 8.93 16.12
N ALA A 22 0.34 9.36 15.36
CA ALA A 22 -0.77 8.53 15.01
C ALA A 22 -0.16 7.45 14.14
N ASP A 23 -0.34 6.20 14.53
CA ASP A 23 -0.09 5.06 13.66
C ASP A 23 -0.87 5.29 12.37
N HIS A 24 -0.21 5.87 11.37
CA HIS A 24 -0.83 6.06 10.08
C HIS A 24 -1.05 4.66 9.50
N PRO A 25 -2.29 4.31 9.11
CA PRO A 25 -2.54 3.01 8.50
C PRO A 25 -1.62 2.83 7.30
N ILE A 26 -0.93 1.69 7.25
CA ILE A 26 0.06 1.39 6.20
C ILE A 26 -0.62 1.61 4.84
N PRO A 27 -0.05 2.43 3.94
CA PRO A 27 -0.60 2.61 2.60
C PRO A 27 -0.80 1.27 1.90
N VAL A 28 -1.90 1.11 1.18
CA VAL A 28 -2.23 -0.16 0.48
C VAL A 28 -1.07 -0.63 -0.41
N GLN A 29 -0.41 0.32 -1.08
CA GLN A 29 0.76 0.02 -1.92
C GLN A 29 1.91 -0.57 -1.10
N GLU A 30 2.21 0.01 0.06
CA GLU A 30 3.28 -0.49 0.93
C GLU A 30 2.96 -1.89 1.46
N LEU A 31 1.69 -2.14 1.82
CA LEU A 31 1.22 -3.46 2.25
C LEU A 31 1.45 -4.52 1.18
N VAL A 32 1.07 -4.23 -0.07
CA VAL A 32 1.31 -5.12 -1.21
C VAL A 32 2.80 -5.37 -1.40
N LEU A 33 3.62 -4.32 -1.37
CA LEU A 33 5.08 -4.43 -1.53
C LEU A 33 5.74 -5.21 -0.40
N ARG A 34 5.22 -5.16 0.84
CA ARG A 34 5.72 -5.96 1.95
C ARG A 34 5.44 -7.45 1.77
N ALA A 35 4.30 -7.81 1.18
CA ALA A 35 3.88 -9.20 1.08
C ALA A 35 4.29 -9.91 -0.22
N LYS A 36 4.20 -9.23 -1.36
CA LYS A 36 4.42 -9.80 -2.70
C LYS A 36 5.76 -10.53 -2.88
N PRO A 37 6.91 -10.07 -2.33
CA PRO A 37 8.18 -10.78 -2.43
C PRO A 37 8.20 -12.18 -1.79
N ALA A 38 7.30 -12.44 -0.83
CA ALA A 38 7.17 -13.74 -0.17
C ALA A 38 6.36 -14.77 -0.97
N VAL A 39 5.79 -14.38 -2.10
CA VAL A 39 4.90 -15.22 -2.91
C VAL A 39 5.67 -15.83 -4.07
N ALA A 40 5.48 -17.12 -4.30
CA ALA A 40 6.20 -17.89 -5.32
C ALA A 40 5.27 -18.86 -6.07
N LEU A 41 5.65 -19.20 -7.30
CA LEU A 41 4.93 -20.18 -8.10
C LEU A 41 5.40 -21.57 -7.67
N VAL A 42 4.46 -22.43 -7.27
CA VAL A 42 4.72 -23.82 -6.92
C VAL A 42 4.30 -24.69 -8.10
N THR A 43 5.18 -25.62 -8.48
CA THR A 43 4.92 -26.56 -9.58
C THR A 43 5.16 -27.99 -9.10
N ALA A 44 4.12 -28.81 -9.14
CA ALA A 44 4.24 -30.26 -9.05
C ALA A 44 4.35 -30.84 -10.45
N ARG A 45 5.47 -31.49 -10.73
CA ARG A 45 5.75 -32.10 -12.02
C ARG A 45 6.02 -33.58 -11.83
N VAL A 46 5.39 -34.41 -12.64
CA VAL A 46 5.61 -35.85 -12.67
C VAL A 46 6.11 -36.21 -14.05
N ASP A 47 7.44 -36.34 -14.17
CA ASP A 47 8.06 -36.99 -15.31
C ASP A 47 7.85 -38.51 -15.20
N ALA A 48 7.96 -39.24 -16.30
CA ALA A 48 7.90 -40.70 -16.23
C ALA A 48 8.71 -41.35 -17.36
N GLU A 49 9.09 -42.60 -17.12
CA GLU A 49 9.52 -43.54 -18.15
C GLU A 49 8.42 -44.59 -18.31
N ALA A 50 7.97 -44.82 -19.54
CA ALA A 50 6.91 -45.76 -19.84
C ALA A 50 7.39 -46.83 -20.81
N THR A 51 6.95 -48.07 -20.62
CA THR A 51 7.06 -49.14 -21.61
C THR A 51 5.68 -49.50 -22.10
N VAL A 52 5.43 -49.33 -23.39
CA VAL A 52 4.13 -49.52 -24.04
C VAL A 52 4.27 -50.58 -25.14
N ASN A 53 3.31 -51.49 -25.26
CA ASN A 53 3.25 -52.42 -26.37
C ASN A 53 2.16 -52.00 -27.35
N CYS A 54 2.55 -51.55 -28.53
CA CYS A 54 1.63 -51.13 -29.60
C CYS A 54 1.24 -52.28 -30.56
N GLY A 55 1.51 -53.54 -30.18
CA GLY A 55 1.24 -54.74 -31.00
C GLY A 55 2.45 -55.26 -31.80
N ALA A 56 3.58 -54.57 -31.77
CA ALA A 56 4.82 -54.95 -32.48
C ALA A 56 6.02 -55.19 -31.52
N GLY A 57 5.76 -55.29 -30.21
CA GLY A 57 6.78 -55.38 -29.18
C GLY A 57 6.75 -54.20 -28.19
N ALA A 58 7.51 -54.33 -27.11
CA ALA A 58 7.60 -53.32 -26.06
C ALA A 58 8.49 -52.13 -26.51
N ILE A 59 7.95 -50.92 -26.42
CA ILE A 59 8.59 -49.66 -26.79
C ILE A 59 8.78 -48.83 -25.53
N ALA A 60 10.01 -48.39 -25.27
CA ALA A 60 10.31 -47.44 -24.21
C ALA A 60 10.08 -46.01 -24.72
N VAL A 61 9.32 -45.22 -23.96
CA VAL A 61 8.96 -43.83 -24.30
C VAL A 61 8.98 -42.96 -23.04
N LYS A 62 9.17 -41.65 -23.24
CA LYS A 62 8.98 -40.65 -22.20
C LYS A 62 7.69 -39.88 -22.50
N PRO A 63 6.58 -40.13 -21.77
CA PRO A 63 5.35 -39.36 -21.95
C PRO A 63 5.57 -37.87 -21.68
N VAL A 64 4.63 -37.05 -22.16
CA VAL A 64 4.53 -35.65 -21.74
C VAL A 64 4.33 -35.64 -20.23
N PRO A 65 5.15 -34.86 -19.49
CA PRO A 65 5.06 -34.78 -18.05
C PRO A 65 3.70 -34.25 -17.61
N PHE A 66 3.18 -34.79 -16.52
CA PHE A 66 2.05 -34.18 -15.85
C PHE A 66 2.56 -32.96 -15.06
N VAL A 67 1.90 -31.81 -15.22
CA VAL A 67 2.29 -30.57 -14.55
C VAL A 67 1.06 -29.94 -13.93
N GLU A 68 1.14 -29.68 -12.63
CA GLU A 68 0.17 -28.88 -11.89
C GLU A 68 0.89 -27.68 -11.28
N THR A 69 0.26 -26.52 -11.39
CA THR A 69 0.80 -25.25 -10.88
C THR A 69 -0.17 -24.61 -9.91
N GLY A 70 0.40 -23.96 -8.90
CA GLY A 70 -0.32 -23.17 -7.94
C GLY A 70 0.58 -22.12 -7.32
N THR A 71 0.09 -21.49 -6.28
CA THR A 71 0.82 -20.47 -5.54
C THR A 71 1.28 -21.04 -4.20
N GLY A 72 2.45 -20.63 -3.75
CA GLY A 72 2.89 -20.81 -2.38
C GLY A 72 3.48 -19.52 -1.84
N TRP A 73 3.69 -19.47 -0.53
CA TRP A 73 4.27 -18.30 0.09
C TRP A 73 5.09 -18.68 1.32
N PHE A 74 6.16 -17.95 1.55
CA PHE A 74 7.07 -18.18 2.66
C PHE A 74 6.39 -17.83 4.00
N ILE A 75 6.22 -18.83 4.85
CA ILE A 75 5.75 -18.67 6.24
C ILE A 75 6.92 -18.41 7.18
N ASP A 76 8.14 -18.79 6.78
CA ASP A 76 9.35 -18.67 7.58
C ASP A 76 10.55 -18.36 6.68
N GLY A 77 11.36 -17.37 7.08
CA GLY A 77 12.48 -16.87 6.28
C GLY A 77 13.60 -17.88 6.05
N ARG A 78 13.58 -19.04 6.73
CA ARG A 78 14.49 -20.17 6.52
C ARG A 78 14.14 -21.03 5.30
N GLY A 79 13.06 -20.70 4.59
CA GLY A 79 12.69 -21.37 3.34
C GLY A 79 11.51 -22.33 3.44
N TYR A 80 10.64 -22.17 4.45
CA TYR A 80 9.40 -22.92 4.54
C TYR A 80 8.27 -22.15 3.87
N LEU A 81 7.47 -22.84 3.06
CA LEU A 81 6.32 -22.29 2.37
C LEU A 81 5.04 -23.05 2.70
N ILE A 82 3.94 -22.32 2.76
CA ILE A 82 2.59 -22.86 2.73
C ILE A 82 2.06 -22.84 1.30
N THR A 83 1.38 -23.90 0.90
CA THR A 83 0.58 -24.00 -0.32
C THR A 83 -0.60 -24.95 -0.05
N ASN A 84 -1.47 -25.16 -1.04
CA ASN A 84 -2.50 -26.19 -0.92
C ASN A 84 -1.92 -27.59 -1.12
N ALA A 85 -2.56 -28.57 -0.49
CA ALA A 85 -2.17 -29.96 -0.65
C ALA A 85 -2.44 -30.46 -2.07
N HIS A 86 -3.57 -30.09 -2.69
CA HIS A 86 -3.87 -30.50 -4.06
C HIS A 86 -2.80 -30.06 -5.07
N VAL A 87 -2.20 -28.87 -4.88
CA VAL A 87 -1.13 -28.36 -5.76
C VAL A 87 0.09 -29.28 -5.78
N VAL A 88 0.41 -29.93 -4.66
CA VAL A 88 1.58 -30.82 -4.55
C VAL A 88 1.22 -32.31 -4.56
N ASP A 89 -0.07 -32.64 -4.50
CA ASP A 89 -0.58 -34.01 -4.43
C ASP A 89 -0.12 -34.91 -5.60
N PRO A 90 -0.10 -34.44 -6.87
CA PRO A 90 0.41 -35.22 -7.99
C PRO A 90 1.84 -35.73 -7.78
N ALA A 91 2.70 -34.92 -7.16
CA ALA A 91 4.08 -35.27 -6.88
C ALA A 91 4.25 -35.97 -5.51
N HIS A 92 3.21 -35.98 -4.65
CA HIS A 92 3.27 -36.58 -3.33
C HIS A 92 2.71 -38.00 -3.30
N ARG A 93 1.42 -38.16 -3.63
CA ARG A 93 0.70 -39.44 -3.53
C ARG A 93 0.52 -40.14 -4.87
N LEU A 94 0.77 -39.46 -5.99
CA LEU A 94 0.59 -39.97 -7.34
C LEU A 94 -0.81 -40.58 -7.54
N PRO A 95 -1.88 -39.78 -7.44
CA PRO A 95 -3.24 -40.28 -7.49
C PRO A 95 -3.54 -41.00 -8.83
N PRO A 96 -4.52 -41.94 -8.86
CA PRO A 96 -4.75 -42.79 -10.02
C PRO A 96 -5.00 -42.04 -11.33
N TRP A 97 -5.65 -40.88 -11.26
CA TRP A 97 -5.94 -40.04 -12.42
C TRP A 97 -4.66 -39.47 -13.07
N VAL A 98 -3.62 -39.13 -12.30
CA VAL A 98 -2.31 -38.70 -12.82
C VAL A 98 -1.64 -39.87 -13.55
N THR A 99 -1.66 -41.05 -12.94
CA THR A 99 -1.09 -42.27 -13.55
C THR A 99 -1.82 -42.62 -14.85
N GLN A 100 -3.15 -42.50 -14.88
CA GLN A 100 -3.95 -42.71 -16.08
C GLN A 100 -3.59 -41.69 -17.18
N GLU A 101 -3.41 -40.43 -16.83
CA GLU A 101 -3.05 -39.38 -17.81
C GLU A 101 -1.65 -39.60 -18.39
N LEU A 102 -0.67 -39.94 -17.56
CA LEU A 102 0.68 -40.31 -18.01
C LEU A 102 0.66 -41.54 -18.92
N LYS A 103 -0.18 -42.54 -18.62
CA LYS A 103 -0.37 -43.71 -19.49
C LYS A 103 -0.98 -43.32 -20.84
N LYS A 104 -2.01 -42.47 -20.87
CA LYS A 104 -2.59 -41.97 -22.14
C LYS A 104 -1.54 -41.23 -22.96
N SER A 105 -0.78 -40.33 -22.33
CA SER A 105 0.31 -39.62 -22.98
C SER A 105 1.38 -40.58 -23.52
N ALA A 106 1.71 -41.65 -22.77
CA ALA A 106 2.67 -42.65 -23.22
C ALA A 106 2.16 -43.42 -24.45
N VAL A 107 0.87 -43.76 -24.50
CA VAL A 107 0.24 -44.36 -25.69
C VAL A 107 0.28 -43.40 -26.88
N ASP A 108 -0.02 -42.13 -26.64
CA ASP A 108 0.01 -41.12 -27.68
C ASP A 108 1.41 -40.95 -28.27
N GLU A 109 2.46 -40.89 -27.44
CA GLU A 109 3.85 -40.78 -27.90
C GLU A 109 4.38 -42.08 -28.54
N ALA A 110 4.06 -43.25 -28.00
CA ALA A 110 4.59 -44.53 -28.50
C ALA A 110 3.84 -45.08 -29.71
N CYS A 111 2.51 -44.93 -29.76
CA CYS A 111 1.65 -45.61 -30.73
C CYS A 111 0.99 -44.63 -31.70
N VAL A 112 0.50 -43.48 -31.24
CA VAL A 112 -0.27 -42.56 -32.08
C VAL A 112 0.64 -41.68 -32.94
N THR A 113 1.55 -40.92 -32.32
CA THR A 113 2.45 -39.97 -33.01
C THR A 113 3.21 -40.63 -34.17
N PRO A 114 3.82 -41.82 -34.02
CA PRO A 114 4.55 -42.45 -35.13
C PRO A 114 3.66 -42.89 -36.30
N VAL A 115 2.41 -43.29 -36.04
CA VAL A 115 1.46 -43.69 -37.09
C VAL A 115 0.97 -42.46 -37.86
N LEU A 116 0.63 -41.39 -37.15
CA LEU A 116 0.25 -40.11 -37.78
C LEU A 116 1.40 -39.56 -38.63
N ALA A 117 2.64 -39.58 -38.11
CA ALA A 117 3.81 -39.10 -38.82
C ALA A 117 4.07 -39.87 -40.14
N ARG A 118 3.89 -41.20 -40.15
CA ARG A 118 4.01 -42.01 -41.39
C ARG A 118 2.95 -41.67 -42.44
N GLN A 119 1.81 -41.12 -42.01
CA GLN A 119 0.72 -40.72 -42.90
C GLN A 119 0.74 -39.22 -43.22
N GLY A 120 1.76 -38.48 -42.75
CA GLY A 120 1.83 -37.02 -42.91
C GLY A 120 0.73 -36.26 -42.18
N LEU A 121 0.14 -36.86 -41.14
CA LEU A 121 -0.95 -36.29 -40.36
C LEU A 121 -0.43 -35.60 -39.09
N MET A 122 -1.09 -34.51 -38.70
CA MET A 122 -0.90 -33.83 -37.41
C MET A 122 -1.96 -34.29 -36.40
N ARG A 123 -1.64 -34.18 -35.10
CA ARG A 123 -2.63 -34.47 -34.03
C ARG A 123 -3.90 -33.64 -34.22
N GLY A 124 -5.05 -34.28 -33.99
CA GLY A 124 -6.38 -33.68 -34.14
C GLY A 124 -6.92 -33.69 -35.57
N GLN A 125 -6.11 -33.99 -36.60
CA GLN A 125 -6.61 -34.07 -37.99
C GLN A 125 -7.49 -35.29 -38.25
N ARG A 126 -7.23 -36.40 -37.53
CA ARG A 126 -8.02 -37.65 -37.62
C ARG A 126 -8.29 -38.24 -36.23
N PRO A 127 -9.18 -37.63 -35.44
CA PRO A 127 -9.48 -38.09 -34.07
C PRO A 127 -9.99 -39.54 -34.02
N ASP A 128 -10.72 -39.96 -35.05
CA ASP A 128 -11.23 -41.32 -35.20
C ASP A 128 -10.11 -42.36 -35.32
N LEU A 129 -9.04 -42.03 -36.06
CA LEU A 129 -7.86 -42.89 -36.20
C LEU A 129 -7.07 -42.95 -34.89
N GLU A 130 -6.87 -41.80 -34.24
CA GLU A 130 -6.19 -41.73 -32.95
C GLU A 130 -6.90 -42.59 -31.89
N ASP A 131 -8.23 -42.47 -31.79
CA ASP A 131 -9.03 -43.24 -30.85
C ASP A 131 -9.03 -44.75 -31.17
N GLN A 132 -9.03 -45.12 -32.45
CA GLN A 132 -8.86 -46.52 -32.85
C GLN A 132 -7.51 -47.09 -32.40
N ILE A 133 -6.42 -46.31 -32.49
CA ILE A 133 -5.10 -46.73 -32.03
C ILE A 133 -5.11 -46.87 -30.50
N ARG A 134 -5.64 -45.88 -29.78
CA ARG A 134 -5.73 -45.88 -28.31
C ARG A 134 -6.48 -47.11 -27.79
N ARG A 135 -7.60 -47.48 -28.41
CA ARG A 135 -8.43 -48.64 -28.01
C ARG A 135 -7.74 -50.00 -28.21
N ARG A 136 -6.73 -50.10 -29.08
CA ARG A 136 -5.99 -51.35 -29.31
C ARG A 136 -4.94 -51.61 -28.23
N VAL A 137 -4.57 -50.60 -27.46
CA VAL A 137 -3.55 -50.72 -26.41
C VAL A 137 -4.21 -51.12 -25.09
N ASP A 138 -3.72 -52.21 -24.50
CA ASP A 138 -4.10 -52.57 -23.14
C ASP A 138 -3.39 -51.64 -22.13
N MET A 139 -4.15 -50.70 -21.57
CA MET A 139 -3.68 -49.75 -20.54
C MET A 139 -3.17 -50.44 -19.26
N GLY A 140 -3.60 -51.68 -18.99
CA GLY A 140 -3.12 -52.50 -17.88
C GLY A 140 -1.68 -52.98 -18.08
N SER A 141 -1.29 -53.26 -19.33
CA SER A 141 0.04 -53.76 -19.68
C SER A 141 1.17 -52.71 -19.61
N ILE A 142 0.82 -51.42 -19.55
CA ILE A 142 1.78 -50.32 -19.55
C ILE A 142 2.54 -50.27 -18.23
N ARG A 143 3.86 -50.43 -18.30
CA ARG A 143 4.77 -50.25 -17.15
C ARG A 143 5.19 -48.79 -17.08
N LEU A 144 4.87 -48.13 -15.99
CA LEU A 144 5.20 -46.73 -15.74
C LEU A 144 6.15 -46.61 -14.56
N LYS A 145 7.22 -45.84 -14.71
CA LYS A 145 8.15 -45.45 -13.66
C LYS A 145 8.07 -43.93 -13.49
N PRO A 146 7.24 -43.42 -12.57
CA PRO A 146 7.10 -41.98 -12.33
C PRO A 146 8.32 -41.42 -11.59
N LEU A 147 8.63 -40.16 -11.88
CA LEU A 147 9.70 -39.35 -11.31
C LEU A 147 9.09 -38.02 -10.84
N PRO A 148 8.43 -38.02 -9.66
CA PRO A 148 7.78 -36.82 -9.15
C PRO A 148 8.79 -35.82 -8.59
N GLN A 149 8.49 -34.53 -8.79
CA GLN A 149 9.28 -33.42 -8.27
C GLN A 149 8.38 -32.22 -7.95
N VAL A 150 8.70 -31.52 -6.87
CA VAL A 150 8.08 -30.22 -6.53
C VAL A 150 9.14 -29.15 -6.68
N THR A 151 8.80 -28.06 -7.35
CA THR A 151 9.69 -26.92 -7.55
C THR A 151 8.99 -25.61 -7.18
N VAL A 152 9.78 -24.64 -6.76
CA VAL A 152 9.36 -23.29 -6.39
C VAL A 152 10.11 -22.31 -7.27
N LEU A 153 9.38 -21.53 -8.06
CA LEU A 153 9.92 -20.45 -8.88
C LEU A 153 9.70 -19.12 -8.15
N LEU A 154 10.81 -18.48 -7.78
CA LEU A 154 10.82 -17.17 -7.14
C LEU A 154 10.65 -16.04 -8.17
N SER A 155 10.26 -14.86 -7.69
CA SER A 155 10.07 -13.68 -8.55
C SER A 155 11.35 -13.14 -9.17
N ASN A 156 12.52 -13.48 -8.62
CA ASN A 156 13.82 -13.19 -9.24
C ASN A 156 14.22 -14.21 -10.33
N GLY A 157 13.36 -15.20 -10.63
CA GLY A 157 13.60 -16.23 -11.64
C GLY A 157 14.33 -17.48 -11.13
N ALA A 158 14.70 -17.55 -9.86
CA ALA A 158 15.34 -18.74 -9.30
C ALA A 158 14.34 -19.90 -9.19
N LEU A 159 14.68 -21.04 -9.77
CA LEU A 159 13.92 -22.30 -9.67
C LEU A 159 14.57 -23.21 -8.64
N LEU A 160 13.86 -23.51 -7.55
CA LEU A 160 14.37 -24.26 -6.41
C LEU A 160 13.61 -25.58 -6.26
N PRO A 161 14.28 -26.74 -6.09
CA PRO A 161 13.60 -27.96 -5.68
C PRO A 161 13.05 -27.81 -4.25
N ALA A 162 11.89 -28.40 -3.99
CA ALA A 162 11.22 -28.35 -2.70
C ALA A 162 10.87 -29.75 -2.19
N GLU A 163 10.97 -29.91 -0.87
CA GLU A 163 10.57 -31.13 -0.16
C GLU A 163 9.27 -30.89 0.60
N ILE A 164 8.38 -31.87 0.59
CA ILE A 164 7.15 -31.84 1.38
C ILE A 164 7.47 -32.25 2.81
N LYS A 165 7.22 -31.35 3.77
CA LYS A 165 7.50 -31.54 5.20
C LYS A 165 6.25 -31.93 6.00
N LYS A 166 5.08 -31.45 5.59
CA LYS A 166 3.79 -31.81 6.19
C LYS A 166 2.69 -31.71 5.14
N PHE A 167 1.71 -32.60 5.22
CA PHE A 167 0.64 -32.69 4.24
C PHE A 167 -0.70 -32.94 4.95
N SER A 168 -1.74 -32.25 4.53
CA SER A 168 -3.12 -32.46 4.94
C SER A 168 -3.98 -32.53 3.68
N SER A 169 -4.50 -33.72 3.38
CA SER A 169 -5.28 -34.01 2.18
C SER A 169 -6.39 -32.98 1.92
N PRO A 170 -6.79 -32.76 0.66
CA PRO A 170 -7.94 -31.93 0.36
C PRO A 170 -9.23 -32.52 0.93
N LEU A 171 -10.29 -31.70 0.96
CA LEU A 171 -11.64 -32.21 1.20
C LEU A 171 -12.03 -33.11 0.01
N LEU A 172 -12.27 -34.39 0.30
CA LEU A 172 -12.58 -35.39 -0.72
C LEU A 172 -13.98 -35.94 -0.45
N LEU A 173 -14.82 -35.93 -1.48
CA LEU A 173 -16.19 -36.46 -1.42
C LEU A 173 -16.27 -37.76 -2.22
N ASP A 174 -17.05 -38.73 -1.73
CA ASP A 174 -17.39 -39.95 -2.46
C ASP A 174 -18.45 -39.68 -3.54
N ALA A 175 -18.80 -40.72 -4.30
CA ALA A 175 -19.82 -40.62 -5.35
C ALA A 175 -21.22 -40.25 -4.82
N ALA A 176 -21.48 -40.41 -3.52
CA ALA A 176 -22.70 -40.01 -2.86
C ALA A 176 -22.61 -38.59 -2.24
N GLY A 177 -21.52 -37.87 -2.49
CA GLY A 177 -21.28 -36.52 -1.96
C GLY A 177 -20.89 -36.49 -0.49
N LYS A 178 -20.51 -37.63 0.10
CA LYS A 178 -20.11 -37.71 1.52
C LYS A 178 -18.59 -37.59 1.67
N PRO A 179 -18.10 -36.92 2.71
CA PRO A 179 -16.68 -36.83 2.99
C PRO A 179 -16.04 -38.20 3.24
N VAL A 180 -14.91 -38.48 2.60
CA VAL A 180 -14.12 -39.69 2.86
C VAL A 180 -13.23 -39.50 4.09
N ALA A 181 -12.85 -40.60 4.74
CA ALA A 181 -12.09 -40.59 6.00
C ALA A 181 -10.73 -39.87 5.92
N ASP A 182 -10.10 -39.81 4.75
CA ASP A 182 -8.83 -39.12 4.51
C ASP A 182 -9.01 -37.62 4.20
N SER A 183 -10.22 -37.05 4.33
CA SER A 183 -10.45 -35.62 4.10
C SER A 183 -9.72 -34.77 5.13
N GLY A 184 -8.95 -33.79 4.66
CA GLY A 184 -8.15 -32.90 5.50
C GLY A 184 -8.47 -31.42 5.26
N ARG A 185 -7.46 -30.57 5.43
CA ARG A 185 -7.54 -29.10 5.35
C ARG A 185 -7.01 -28.51 4.06
N ASP A 186 -6.60 -29.35 3.10
CA ASP A 186 -5.96 -28.92 1.86
C ASP A 186 -4.73 -28.01 2.08
N LEU A 187 -3.84 -28.39 3.00
CA LEU A 187 -2.63 -27.64 3.33
C LEU A 187 -1.38 -28.50 3.17
N ALA A 188 -0.34 -27.93 2.58
CA ALA A 188 0.99 -28.51 2.54
C ALA A 188 2.04 -27.51 3.06
N LEU A 189 2.97 -28.02 3.87
CA LEU A 189 4.19 -27.33 4.24
C LEU A 189 5.31 -27.90 3.37
N ILE A 190 5.93 -27.06 2.56
CA ILE A 190 7.09 -27.43 1.74
C ILE A 190 8.32 -26.63 2.18
N ARG A 191 9.52 -27.14 1.89
CA ARG A 191 10.78 -26.48 2.22
C ARG A 191 11.70 -26.46 1.01
N VAL A 192 12.25 -25.29 0.69
CA VAL A 192 13.36 -25.12 -0.26
C VAL A 192 14.70 -25.06 0.48
N LYS A 193 15.81 -25.05 -0.26
CA LYS A 193 17.16 -24.90 0.30
C LYS A 193 17.24 -23.67 1.22
N ASP A 194 18.06 -23.78 2.27
CA ASP A 194 18.31 -22.70 3.23
C ASP A 194 18.79 -21.41 2.54
N GLY A 195 18.25 -20.28 3.02
CA GLY A 195 18.50 -18.94 2.52
C GLY A 195 17.83 -17.90 3.42
N VAL A 196 17.77 -16.65 2.95
CA VAL A 196 17.07 -15.56 3.64
C VAL A 196 15.91 -15.12 2.76
N TYR A 197 14.72 -15.62 3.08
CA TYR A 197 13.51 -15.35 2.33
C TYR A 197 12.60 -14.35 3.05
N PRO A 198 11.90 -13.44 2.36
CA PRO A 198 10.78 -12.71 2.93
C PRO A 198 9.76 -13.70 3.49
N ALA A 199 9.09 -13.38 4.59
CA ALA A 199 8.12 -14.29 5.22
C ALA A 199 6.86 -13.54 5.68
N LEU A 200 5.69 -14.18 5.61
CA LEU A 200 4.43 -13.55 6.01
C LEU A 200 3.97 -14.06 7.37
N ALA A 201 3.55 -13.12 8.22
CA ALA A 201 2.91 -13.41 9.49
C ALA A 201 1.45 -13.83 9.29
N LEU A 202 0.87 -14.46 10.30
CA LEU A 202 -0.54 -14.86 10.33
C LEU A 202 -1.35 -13.86 11.18
N ASP A 203 -2.57 -13.56 10.76
CA ASP A 203 -3.58 -12.86 11.57
C ASP A 203 -4.87 -13.68 11.62
N GLU A 204 -5.25 -14.08 12.82
CA GLU A 204 -6.42 -14.92 13.07
C GLU A 204 -7.72 -14.11 13.16
N ASN A 205 -7.61 -12.78 13.29
CA ASN A 205 -8.74 -11.89 13.51
C ASN A 205 -9.24 -11.32 12.19
N VAL A 206 -10.27 -11.96 11.64
CA VAL A 206 -10.91 -11.52 10.41
C VAL A 206 -12.41 -11.37 10.62
N LYS A 207 -12.98 -10.28 10.09
CA LYS A 207 -14.41 -9.94 10.18
C LYS A 207 -15.00 -9.79 8.79
N ILE A 208 -16.32 -9.97 8.72
CA ILE A 208 -17.08 -9.67 7.49
C ILE A 208 -16.93 -8.18 7.17
N GLY A 209 -16.62 -7.88 5.91
CA GLY A 209 -16.32 -6.54 5.41
C GLY A 209 -14.85 -6.15 5.45
N ASP A 210 -13.97 -6.91 6.11
CA ASP A 210 -12.54 -6.61 6.11
C ASP A 210 -11.96 -6.73 4.69
N PRO A 211 -11.14 -5.77 4.24
CA PRO A 211 -10.53 -5.82 2.92
C PRO A 211 -9.45 -6.91 2.88
N VAL A 212 -9.47 -7.70 1.82
CA VAL A 212 -8.54 -8.81 1.60
C VAL A 212 -7.90 -8.73 0.22
N ARG A 213 -6.62 -9.09 0.14
CA ARG A 213 -5.84 -9.10 -1.10
C ARG A 213 -5.25 -10.48 -1.31
N ILE A 214 -5.63 -11.14 -2.39
CA ILE A 214 -5.08 -12.44 -2.75
C ILE A 214 -3.90 -12.22 -3.68
N MET A 215 -2.78 -12.87 -3.40
CA MET A 215 -1.60 -12.84 -4.23
C MET A 215 -1.32 -14.21 -4.80
N GLY A 216 -1.02 -14.30 -6.09
CA GLY A 216 -0.69 -15.58 -6.71
C GLY A 216 -0.44 -15.52 -8.20
N PHE A 217 -0.39 -16.69 -8.82
CA PHE A 217 -0.05 -16.86 -10.23
C PHE A 217 -1.23 -17.49 -10.97
N PRO A 218 -2.23 -16.69 -11.42
CA PRO A 218 -3.29 -17.20 -12.27
C PRO A 218 -2.67 -17.88 -13.50
N GLY A 219 -3.13 -19.09 -13.85
CA GLY A 219 -2.59 -19.85 -14.97
C GLY A 219 -2.64 -19.09 -16.30
N VAL A 220 -3.61 -18.18 -16.45
CA VAL A 220 -3.73 -17.27 -17.61
C VAL A 220 -2.51 -16.36 -17.78
N VAL A 221 -1.84 -15.94 -16.70
CA VAL A 221 -0.63 -15.09 -16.78
C VAL A 221 0.54 -15.87 -17.39
N LEU A 222 0.56 -17.19 -17.23
CA LEU A 222 1.60 -18.06 -17.77
C LEU A 222 1.46 -18.31 -19.28
N SER A 223 0.27 -18.11 -19.85
CA SER A 223 -0.06 -18.46 -21.23
C SER A 223 -0.63 -17.30 -22.07
N HIS A 224 -0.71 -16.08 -21.53
CA HIS A 224 -1.32 -14.94 -22.22
C HIS A 224 -0.42 -14.39 -23.33
N GLU A 225 -0.91 -14.35 -24.57
CA GLU A 225 -0.14 -13.97 -25.76
C GLU A 225 0.40 -12.53 -25.73
N LEU A 226 -0.28 -11.63 -25.01
CA LEU A 226 0.13 -10.22 -24.88
C LEU A 226 1.18 -9.97 -23.78
N LEU A 227 1.52 -10.96 -22.97
CA LEU A 227 2.45 -10.78 -21.83
C LEU A 227 3.86 -11.27 -22.18
N ASN A 228 4.88 -10.55 -21.71
CA ASN A 228 6.25 -11.04 -21.76
C ASN A 228 6.39 -12.26 -20.85
N LYS A 229 7.27 -13.21 -21.19
CA LYS A 229 7.60 -14.39 -20.39
C LYS A 229 8.00 -14.05 -18.94
N THR A 230 8.53 -12.86 -18.68
CA THR A 230 8.85 -12.39 -17.33
C THR A 230 7.61 -12.06 -16.49
N ALA A 231 6.43 -11.86 -17.09
CA ALA A 231 5.18 -11.63 -16.36
C ALA A 231 4.79 -12.84 -15.50
N ALA A 232 5.23 -14.05 -15.89
CA ALA A 232 5.08 -15.27 -15.11
C ALA A 232 5.86 -15.27 -13.78
N LEU A 233 6.78 -14.31 -13.57
CA LEU A 233 7.60 -14.20 -12.37
C LEU A 233 6.99 -13.28 -11.31
N GLU A 234 6.05 -12.40 -11.68
CA GLU A 234 5.41 -11.50 -10.72
C GLU A 234 4.02 -12.00 -10.34
N ALA A 235 3.79 -12.17 -9.04
CA ALA A 235 2.46 -12.51 -8.53
C ALA A 235 1.46 -11.39 -8.88
N SER A 236 0.30 -11.81 -9.37
CA SER A 236 -0.88 -10.95 -9.52
C SER A 236 -1.51 -10.67 -8.16
N VAL A 237 -2.12 -9.51 -8.01
CA VAL A 237 -2.83 -9.12 -6.79
C VAL A 237 -4.28 -8.85 -7.14
N THR A 238 -5.21 -9.60 -6.54
CA THR A 238 -6.64 -9.32 -6.62
C THR A 238 -7.13 -8.78 -5.29
N THR A 239 -8.10 -7.87 -5.33
CA THR A 239 -8.64 -7.22 -4.12
C THR A 239 -10.12 -7.54 -4.02
N GLY A 240 -10.58 -7.73 -2.78
CA GLY A 240 -11.98 -7.86 -2.43
C GLY A 240 -12.16 -7.65 -0.93
N ALA A 241 -13.22 -8.19 -0.37
CA ALA A 241 -13.53 -8.20 1.04
C ALA A 241 -13.93 -9.61 1.50
N VAL A 242 -13.97 -9.76 2.82
CA VAL A 242 -14.57 -10.93 3.46
C VAL A 242 -16.07 -10.82 3.34
N SER A 243 -16.69 -11.71 2.56
CA SER A 243 -18.13 -11.70 2.27
C SER A 243 -18.93 -12.54 3.28
N GLY A 244 -18.27 -13.45 3.99
CA GLY A 244 -18.94 -14.31 4.96
C GLY A 244 -17.99 -15.27 5.67
N LEU A 245 -18.46 -15.80 6.80
CA LEU A 245 -17.83 -16.92 7.50
C LEU A 245 -18.76 -18.13 7.35
N LYS A 246 -18.24 -19.24 6.85
CA LYS A 246 -19.00 -20.43 6.48
C LYS A 246 -18.30 -21.68 7.01
N GLN A 247 -18.92 -22.83 6.81
CA GLN A 247 -18.33 -24.15 7.04
C GLN A 247 -18.43 -24.98 5.76
N ASP A 248 -17.44 -25.83 5.54
CA ASP A 248 -17.46 -26.80 4.45
C ASP A 248 -18.29 -28.06 4.80
N ALA A 249 -18.23 -29.08 3.94
CA ALA A 249 -19.00 -30.32 4.10
C ALA A 249 -18.62 -31.19 5.32
N ILE A 250 -17.46 -30.95 5.95
CA ILE A 250 -17.02 -31.63 7.18
C ILE A 250 -17.09 -30.73 8.42
N GLY A 251 -17.84 -29.62 8.36
CA GLY A 251 -18.05 -28.72 9.49
C GLY A 251 -16.83 -27.87 9.83
N GLN A 252 -15.92 -27.75 8.87
CA GLN A 252 -14.66 -27.07 9.01
C GLN A 252 -14.81 -25.61 8.54
N ASP A 253 -14.40 -24.65 9.37
CA ASP A 253 -14.59 -23.24 9.04
C ASP A 253 -13.82 -22.81 7.78
N VAL A 254 -14.44 -21.93 6.99
CA VAL A 254 -13.86 -21.29 5.80
C VAL A 254 -14.29 -19.82 5.73
N ILE A 255 -13.43 -18.98 5.14
CA ILE A 255 -13.73 -17.56 4.90
C ILE A 255 -14.18 -17.40 3.46
N GLN A 256 -15.40 -16.89 3.24
CA GLN A 256 -15.89 -16.54 1.92
C GLN A 256 -15.37 -15.15 1.54
N THR A 257 -14.90 -14.98 0.31
CA THR A 257 -14.46 -13.69 -0.25
C THR A 257 -14.96 -13.48 -1.67
N ASP A 258 -15.17 -12.21 -2.01
CA ASP A 258 -15.49 -11.76 -3.36
C ASP A 258 -14.24 -11.38 -4.18
N ALA A 259 -13.05 -11.43 -3.59
CA ALA A 259 -11.80 -11.19 -4.29
C ALA A 259 -11.67 -12.17 -5.46
N SER A 260 -11.39 -11.65 -6.66
CA SER A 260 -11.29 -12.46 -7.86
C SER A 260 -10.23 -13.55 -7.72
N ALA A 261 -10.58 -14.75 -8.16
CA ALA A 261 -9.69 -15.90 -8.16
C ALA A 261 -9.85 -16.70 -9.46
N ALA A 262 -8.76 -17.39 -9.82
CA ALA A 262 -8.68 -18.24 -10.98
C ALA A 262 -7.75 -19.43 -10.67
N PRO A 263 -7.84 -20.53 -11.43
CA PRO A 263 -6.87 -21.62 -11.36
C PRO A 263 -5.43 -21.07 -11.39
N GLY A 264 -4.59 -21.57 -10.48
CA GLY A 264 -3.22 -21.08 -10.25
C GLY A 264 -3.08 -20.17 -9.02
N ASN A 265 -4.15 -19.49 -8.57
CA ASN A 265 -4.11 -18.74 -7.30
C ASN A 265 -4.19 -19.65 -6.06
N SER A 266 -4.64 -20.91 -6.22
CA SER A 266 -4.71 -21.89 -5.13
C SER A 266 -3.39 -22.00 -4.38
N GLY A 267 -3.45 -21.95 -3.06
CA GLY A 267 -2.31 -21.92 -2.14
C GLY A 267 -1.76 -20.52 -1.87
N GLY A 268 -2.25 -19.51 -2.58
CA GLY A 268 -1.84 -18.12 -2.43
C GLY A 268 -2.33 -17.49 -1.12
N PRO A 269 -1.55 -16.57 -0.53
CA PRO A 269 -1.93 -15.90 0.70
C PRO A 269 -3.01 -14.84 0.41
N ALA A 270 -4.00 -14.78 1.30
CA ALA A 270 -4.95 -13.71 1.41
C ALA A 270 -4.51 -12.77 2.54
N VAL A 271 -4.12 -11.55 2.21
CA VAL A 271 -3.52 -10.58 3.15
C VAL A 271 -4.57 -9.54 3.56
N GLY A 272 -4.75 -9.36 4.87
CA GLY A 272 -5.63 -8.34 5.45
C GLY A 272 -4.98 -6.96 5.55
N HIS A 273 -5.63 -5.98 6.18
CA HIS A 273 -5.14 -4.60 6.27
C HIS A 273 -3.82 -4.44 7.07
N GLY A 274 -3.50 -5.37 7.97
CA GLY A 274 -2.24 -5.35 8.74
C GLY A 274 -1.00 -5.85 7.97
N GLY A 275 -1.16 -6.30 6.72
CA GLY A 275 -0.06 -6.94 5.97
C GLY A 275 0.25 -8.38 6.40
N ALA A 276 -0.59 -8.96 7.26
CA ALA A 276 -0.53 -10.36 7.66
C ALA A 276 -1.58 -11.20 6.91
N VAL A 277 -1.31 -12.49 6.79
CA VAL A 277 -2.17 -13.46 6.10
C VAL A 277 -3.35 -13.83 6.99
N VAL A 278 -4.57 -13.59 6.48
CA VAL A 278 -5.83 -13.96 7.13
C VAL A 278 -6.37 -15.32 6.65
N GLY A 279 -5.89 -15.80 5.51
CA GLY A 279 -6.21 -17.14 5.01
C GLY A 279 -5.43 -17.54 3.77
N VAL A 280 -5.64 -18.78 3.33
CA VAL A 280 -5.02 -19.39 2.15
C VAL A 280 -6.11 -19.71 1.15
N LEU A 281 -6.04 -19.18 -0.07
CA LEU A 281 -7.03 -19.49 -1.09
C LEU A 281 -6.97 -20.98 -1.44
N THR A 282 -8.12 -21.66 -1.47
CA THR A 282 -8.21 -23.10 -1.78
C THR A 282 -9.17 -23.40 -2.93
N PHE A 283 -10.46 -23.10 -2.77
CA PHE A 283 -11.50 -23.49 -3.71
C PHE A 283 -12.06 -22.25 -4.44
N VAL A 284 -12.16 -22.38 -5.77
CA VAL A 284 -12.97 -21.52 -6.62
C VAL A 284 -14.27 -22.25 -6.96
N SER A 285 -15.40 -21.60 -6.77
CA SER A 285 -16.70 -22.24 -7.03
C SER A 285 -16.93 -22.36 -8.53
N LEU A 286 -17.44 -23.52 -8.97
CA LEU A 286 -17.83 -23.74 -10.37
C LEU A 286 -19.35 -23.63 -10.50
N SER A 287 -19.81 -23.13 -11.65
CA SER A 287 -21.24 -23.08 -12.00
C SER A 287 -21.86 -24.47 -11.92
N PRO A 288 -23.14 -24.61 -11.51
CA PRO A 288 -23.87 -25.88 -11.54
C PRO A 288 -23.91 -26.55 -12.92
N SER A 289 -23.79 -25.76 -14.00
CA SER A 289 -23.68 -26.25 -15.38
C SER A 289 -22.30 -26.79 -15.74
N GLY A 290 -21.35 -26.79 -14.80
CA GLY A 290 -20.05 -27.45 -14.92
C GLY A 290 -19.19 -26.86 -16.04
N GLY A 291 -18.57 -25.70 -15.81
CA GLY A 291 -17.60 -25.19 -16.78
C GLY A 291 -17.14 -23.75 -16.59
N SER A 292 -17.86 -22.93 -15.81
CA SER A 292 -17.52 -21.53 -15.58
C SER A 292 -17.27 -21.27 -14.10
N ILE A 293 -16.23 -20.48 -13.78
CA ILE A 293 -15.96 -20.05 -12.41
C ILE A 293 -17.05 -19.07 -11.97
N VAL A 294 -17.62 -19.28 -10.79
CA VAL A 294 -18.50 -18.32 -10.12
C VAL A 294 -17.62 -17.26 -9.48
N GLN A 295 -17.43 -16.15 -10.20
CA GLN A 295 -16.68 -15.00 -9.68
C GLN A 295 -17.39 -14.43 -8.44
N GLY A 296 -16.61 -13.97 -7.47
CA GLY A 296 -17.14 -13.40 -6.23
C GLY A 296 -17.58 -14.43 -5.17
N PHE A 297 -17.36 -15.72 -5.41
CA PHE A 297 -17.74 -16.79 -4.48
C PHE A 297 -16.58 -17.77 -4.26
N ASN A 298 -15.53 -17.27 -3.60
CA ASN A 298 -14.28 -17.99 -3.35
C ASN A 298 -14.08 -18.26 -1.86
N PHE A 299 -13.27 -19.28 -1.53
CA PHE A 299 -13.05 -19.70 -0.15
C PHE A 299 -11.58 -19.73 0.26
N LEU A 300 -11.31 -19.24 1.46
CA LEU A 300 -10.00 -19.26 2.10
C LEU A 300 -10.01 -20.19 3.31
N ILE A 301 -8.94 -20.97 3.47
CA ILE A 301 -8.60 -21.67 4.71
C ILE A 301 -8.16 -20.62 5.74
N PRO A 302 -8.80 -20.50 6.91
CA PRO A 302 -8.44 -19.48 7.89
C PRO A 302 -7.00 -19.58 8.41
N ALA A 303 -6.36 -18.44 8.70
CA ALA A 303 -5.01 -18.40 9.28
C ALA A 303 -4.87 -19.20 10.59
N ARG A 304 -5.94 -19.27 11.40
CA ARG A 304 -5.97 -20.11 12.61
C ARG A 304 -5.74 -21.58 12.32
N ASP A 305 -6.22 -22.07 11.18
CA ASP A 305 -6.07 -23.47 10.79
C ASP A 305 -4.70 -23.73 10.18
N VAL A 306 -4.09 -22.74 9.51
CA VAL A 306 -2.66 -22.77 9.16
C VAL A 306 -1.80 -22.88 10.42
N LYS A 307 -2.07 -22.05 11.44
CA LYS A 307 -1.34 -22.09 12.72
C LYS A 307 -1.46 -23.45 13.41
N LYS A 308 -2.66 -24.05 13.46
CA LYS A 308 -2.88 -25.41 13.95
C LYS A 308 -2.11 -26.44 13.13
N PHE A 309 -2.15 -26.31 11.79
CA PHE A 309 -1.42 -27.19 10.88
C PHE A 309 0.09 -27.14 11.10
N LEU A 310 0.66 -26.00 11.50
CA LEU A 310 2.10 -25.87 11.79
C LEU A 310 2.55 -26.52 13.11
N GLN A 311 1.63 -26.94 13.98
CA GLN A 311 1.98 -27.60 15.25
C GLN A 311 2.80 -28.89 15.00
N GLY A 312 3.85 -29.09 15.79
CA GLY A 312 4.77 -30.21 15.64
C GLY A 312 5.78 -30.09 14.49
N THR A 313 5.90 -28.90 13.88
CA THR A 313 6.91 -28.63 12.83
C THR A 313 8.01 -27.70 13.36
N GLU A 314 9.05 -27.49 12.54
CA GLU A 314 10.16 -26.58 12.85
C GLU A 314 9.75 -25.09 12.77
N VAL A 315 8.59 -24.78 12.19
CA VAL A 315 8.07 -23.41 12.05
C VAL A 315 7.30 -23.04 13.31
N THR A 316 7.97 -22.34 14.22
CA THR A 316 7.40 -21.92 15.51
C THR A 316 6.98 -20.45 15.54
N LYS A 317 7.54 -19.62 14.65
CA LYS A 317 7.28 -18.17 14.56
C LYS A 317 6.97 -17.76 13.11
N PRO A 318 5.73 -17.94 12.65
CA PRO A 318 5.29 -17.46 11.35
C PRO A 318 5.63 -15.99 11.10
N GLY A 319 6.20 -15.69 9.93
CA GLY A 319 6.60 -14.35 9.51
C GLY A 319 7.98 -13.90 9.97
N GLU A 320 8.72 -14.72 10.72
CA GLU A 320 10.09 -14.41 11.11
C GLU A 320 11.03 -14.49 9.91
N SER A 321 11.75 -13.39 9.63
CA SER A 321 12.74 -13.32 8.57
C SER A 321 13.70 -12.15 8.78
N PRO A 322 15.03 -12.34 8.56
CA PRO A 322 15.98 -11.23 8.49
C PRO A 322 15.71 -10.23 7.35
N PHE A 323 15.02 -10.64 6.28
CA PHE A 323 14.68 -9.77 5.14
C PHE A 323 13.63 -8.71 5.50
N ASN A 324 12.59 -9.14 6.22
CA ASN A 324 11.42 -8.33 6.55
C ASN A 324 11.74 -6.96 7.19
N PRO A 325 12.55 -6.85 8.26
CA PRO A 325 12.81 -5.56 8.89
C PRO A 325 13.58 -4.59 7.97
N VAL A 326 14.50 -5.10 7.16
CA VAL A 326 15.30 -4.30 6.21
C VAL A 326 14.40 -3.76 5.10
N TRP A 327 13.59 -4.63 4.50
CA TRP A 327 12.67 -4.25 3.44
C TRP A 327 11.61 -3.26 3.91
N ALA A 328 10.98 -3.52 5.07
CA ALA A 328 10.01 -2.63 5.66
C ALA A 328 10.61 -1.27 6.06
N ALA A 329 11.87 -1.24 6.52
CA ALA A 329 12.56 0.02 6.78
C ALA A 329 12.78 0.84 5.51
N GLY A 330 13.22 0.21 4.42
CA GLY A 330 13.37 0.90 3.14
C GLY A 330 12.06 1.50 2.62
N LEU A 331 10.95 0.75 2.70
CA LEU A 331 9.63 1.24 2.29
C LEU A 331 9.15 2.43 3.14
N ARG A 332 9.33 2.38 4.46
CA ARG A 332 9.01 3.49 5.35
C ARG A 332 9.86 4.72 5.04
N ASP A 333 11.16 4.55 4.88
CA ASP A 333 12.09 5.64 4.58
C ASP A 333 11.76 6.27 3.23
N LEU A 334 11.35 5.47 2.23
CA LEU A 334 10.89 5.96 0.94
C LEU A 334 9.62 6.82 1.09
N GLY A 335 8.66 6.36 1.90
CA GLY A 335 7.43 7.11 2.19
C GLY A 335 7.66 8.40 2.99
N GLN A 336 8.70 8.43 3.83
CA GLN A 336 9.13 9.62 4.59
C GLN A 336 10.10 10.53 3.81
N GLU A 337 10.24 10.33 2.50
CA GLU A 337 11.17 11.08 1.63
C GLU A 337 12.64 11.02 2.06
N SER A 338 13.01 10.04 2.90
CA SER A 338 14.38 9.79 3.36
C SER A 338 15.14 8.93 2.35
N PHE A 339 15.24 9.40 1.11
CA PHE A 339 15.67 8.60 -0.05
C PHE A 339 17.05 7.97 0.08
N LYS A 340 18.00 8.65 0.74
CA LYS A 340 19.35 8.09 0.96
C LYS A 340 19.32 6.88 1.90
N SER A 341 18.51 6.94 2.94
CA SER A 341 18.31 5.83 3.88
C SER A 341 17.55 4.69 3.19
N ALA A 342 16.50 5.03 2.45
CA ALA A 342 15.72 4.07 1.67
C ALA A 342 16.61 3.29 0.68
N ALA A 343 17.44 3.98 -0.11
CA ALA A 343 18.36 3.35 -1.05
C ALA A 343 19.36 2.41 -0.35
N ALA A 344 19.90 2.81 0.80
CA ALA A 344 20.78 1.95 1.58
C ALA A 344 20.07 0.67 2.06
N LYS A 345 18.83 0.81 2.55
CA LYS A 345 18.01 -0.32 3.01
C LYS A 345 17.58 -1.25 1.88
N PHE A 346 17.18 -0.71 0.73
CA PHE A 346 16.89 -1.53 -0.45
C PHE A 346 18.14 -2.23 -0.99
N GLY A 347 19.30 -1.59 -0.94
CA GLY A 347 20.58 -2.22 -1.27
C GLY A 347 20.92 -3.37 -0.32
N GLU A 348 20.64 -3.24 0.97
CA GLU A 348 20.77 -4.31 1.96
C GLU A 348 19.79 -5.46 1.68
N ALA A 349 18.52 -5.16 1.40
CA ALA A 349 17.51 -6.17 1.03
C ALA A 349 17.91 -6.95 -0.23
N ASN A 350 18.45 -6.25 -1.24
CA ASN A 350 18.94 -6.89 -2.48
C ASN A 350 20.20 -7.74 -2.25
N LYS A 351 20.96 -7.53 -1.18
CA LYS A 351 22.07 -8.44 -0.80
C LYS A 351 21.56 -9.71 -0.13
N LEU A 352 20.48 -9.62 0.65
CA LEU A 352 19.87 -10.76 1.33
C LEU A 352 19.19 -11.71 0.34
N LEU A 353 18.39 -11.15 -0.58
CA LEU A 353 17.77 -11.91 -1.66
C LEU A 353 17.91 -11.14 -2.99
N PRO A 354 18.94 -11.46 -3.80
CA PRO A 354 19.25 -10.74 -5.01
C PRO A 354 18.15 -10.79 -6.07
N ASP A 355 18.09 -9.72 -6.85
CA ASP A 355 17.34 -9.61 -8.10
C ASP A 355 15.82 -9.72 -7.99
N LEU A 356 15.26 -9.52 -6.79
CA LEU A 356 13.82 -9.35 -6.62
C LEU A 356 13.32 -8.12 -7.40
N PRO A 357 12.34 -8.27 -8.32
CA PRO A 357 11.88 -7.17 -9.17
C PRO A 357 11.39 -5.94 -8.38
N ASP A 358 10.61 -6.16 -7.33
CA ASP A 358 10.07 -5.08 -6.48
C ASP A 358 11.19 -4.35 -5.72
N VAL A 359 12.22 -5.08 -5.26
CA VAL A 359 13.38 -4.48 -4.57
C VAL A 359 14.21 -3.65 -5.56
N LYS A 360 14.48 -4.17 -6.76
CA LYS A 360 15.22 -3.42 -7.80
C LYS A 360 14.49 -2.15 -8.20
N ARG A 361 13.16 -2.22 -8.36
CA ARG A 361 12.31 -1.06 -8.72
C ARG A 361 12.35 0.00 -7.63
N ALA A 362 12.16 -0.39 -6.36
CA ALA A 362 12.19 0.53 -5.24
C ALA A 362 13.59 1.13 -5.00
N LEU A 363 14.65 0.33 -5.18
CA LEU A 363 16.03 0.82 -5.14
C LEU A 363 16.30 1.87 -6.22
N ALA A 364 15.93 1.57 -7.47
CA ALA A 364 16.10 2.51 -8.58
C ALA A 364 15.31 3.81 -8.38
N GLU A 365 14.09 3.72 -7.85
CA GLU A 365 13.28 4.89 -7.49
C GLU A 365 13.96 5.73 -6.40
N ALA A 366 14.44 5.09 -5.32
CA ALA A 366 15.12 5.78 -4.23
C ALA A 366 16.40 6.47 -4.73
N GLU A 367 17.24 5.78 -5.50
CA GLU A 367 18.46 6.35 -6.07
C GLU A 367 18.17 7.51 -7.03
N PHE A 368 17.10 7.40 -7.83
CA PHE A 368 16.66 8.48 -8.71
C PHE A 368 16.25 9.72 -7.90
N LYS A 369 15.48 9.54 -6.82
CA LYS A 369 15.02 10.63 -5.95
C LYS A 369 16.14 11.23 -5.08
N VAL A 370 17.20 10.47 -4.79
CA VAL A 370 18.43 11.02 -4.19
C VAL A 370 19.09 12.02 -5.15
N LYS A 371 19.17 11.68 -6.44
CA LYS A 371 19.77 12.54 -7.47
C LYS A 371 18.86 13.70 -7.87
N ASN A 372 17.54 13.48 -7.82
CA ASN A 372 16.50 14.42 -8.23
C ASN A 372 15.48 14.60 -7.09
N PRO A 373 15.85 15.31 -6.02
CA PRO A 373 14.94 15.50 -4.89
C PRO A 373 13.69 16.28 -5.35
N PRO A 374 12.50 15.94 -4.83
CA PRO A 374 11.28 16.66 -5.16
C PRO A 374 11.43 18.15 -4.76
N PRO A 375 10.86 19.08 -5.55
CA PRO A 375 10.94 20.50 -5.24
C PRO A 375 10.24 20.75 -3.91
N ARG A 376 10.94 21.35 -2.95
CA ARG A 376 10.33 21.77 -1.70
C ARG A 376 9.39 22.95 -1.98
N PRO A 377 8.19 22.98 -1.37
CA PRO A 377 7.29 24.12 -1.53
C PRO A 377 8.03 25.40 -1.13
N PHE A 378 7.97 26.41 -2.00
CA PHE A 378 8.54 27.72 -1.71
C PHE A 378 7.96 28.24 -0.39
N PRO A 379 8.77 28.82 0.52
CA PRO A 379 8.36 29.15 1.88
C PRO A 379 7.45 30.38 1.94
N TRP A 380 6.26 30.30 1.34
CA TRP A 380 5.29 31.38 1.28
C TRP A 380 4.94 31.93 2.66
N ALA A 381 4.87 31.08 3.69
CA ALA A 381 4.62 31.52 5.06
C ALA A 381 5.68 32.51 5.57
N TRP A 382 6.95 32.30 5.26
CA TRP A 382 8.03 33.21 5.67
C TRP A 382 8.04 34.48 4.83
N VAL A 383 7.73 34.38 3.54
CA VAL A 383 7.63 35.54 2.65
C VAL A 383 6.43 36.41 3.04
N THR A 384 5.27 35.82 3.32
CA THR A 384 4.08 36.55 3.76
C THR A 384 4.30 37.17 5.15
N LEU A 385 4.95 36.46 6.08
CA LEU A 385 5.31 37.02 7.37
C LEU A 385 6.27 38.22 7.22
N GLY A 386 7.31 38.07 6.41
CA GLY A 386 8.26 39.15 6.14
C GLY A 386 7.58 40.38 5.54
N LEU A 387 6.72 40.17 4.53
CA LEU A 387 5.96 41.25 3.91
C LEU A 387 5.01 41.93 4.91
N ALA A 388 4.28 41.15 5.72
CA ALA A 388 3.37 41.69 6.73
C ALA A 388 4.11 42.53 7.79
N VAL A 389 5.29 42.09 8.25
CA VAL A 389 6.12 42.83 9.20
C VAL A 389 6.60 44.14 8.58
N VAL A 390 7.09 44.13 7.34
CA VAL A 390 7.55 45.34 6.65
C VAL A 390 6.39 46.33 6.44
N SER A 391 5.25 45.86 5.94
CA SER A 391 4.06 46.69 5.76
C SER A 391 3.56 47.24 7.09
N GLY A 392 3.44 46.41 8.13
CA GLY A 392 3.03 46.81 9.47
C GLY A 392 3.96 47.86 10.08
N GLY A 393 5.28 47.69 9.94
CA GLY A 393 6.27 48.69 10.35
C GLY A 393 6.12 50.01 9.61
N GLY A 394 5.91 49.97 8.29
CA GLY A 394 5.64 51.15 7.46
C GLY A 394 4.37 51.90 7.89
N TYR A 395 3.26 51.19 8.04
CA TYR A 395 2.00 51.77 8.54
C TYR A 395 2.13 52.32 9.96
N GLY A 396 2.81 51.60 10.85
CA GLY A 396 3.07 52.03 12.22
C GLY A 396 3.91 53.32 12.27
N ALA A 397 4.96 53.42 11.46
CA ALA A 397 5.78 54.64 11.36
C ALA A 397 5.00 55.84 10.80
N MET A 398 4.18 55.62 9.76
CA MET A 398 3.29 56.66 9.23
C MET A 398 2.25 57.10 10.25
N TRP A 399 1.62 56.16 10.96
CA TRP A 399 0.65 56.44 12.00
C TRP A 399 1.28 57.20 13.16
N TYR A 400 2.45 56.77 13.63
CA TYR A 400 3.19 57.45 14.71
C TYR A 400 3.55 58.89 14.33
N ARG A 401 4.05 59.12 13.11
CA ARG A 401 4.32 60.47 12.59
C ARG A 401 3.04 61.32 12.53
N ARG A 402 1.92 60.75 12.07
CA ARG A 402 0.63 61.44 12.01
C ARG A 402 0.07 61.76 13.40
N TRP A 403 0.21 60.83 14.34
CA TRP A 403 -0.21 61.01 15.73
C TRP A 403 0.63 62.09 16.41
N GLN A 404 1.97 62.05 16.30
CA GLN A 404 2.84 63.09 16.86
C GLN A 404 2.49 64.50 16.36
N ARG A 405 2.21 64.65 15.06
CA ARG A 405 1.80 65.96 14.49
C ARG A 405 0.43 66.43 14.98
N ASN A 406 -0.49 65.53 15.29
CA ASN A 406 -1.87 65.88 15.61
C ASN A 406 -2.26 65.70 17.08
N ARG A 407 -1.37 65.19 17.95
CA ARG A 407 -1.70 64.83 19.35
C ARG A 407 -2.16 66.01 20.20
N PHE A 408 -1.78 67.24 19.83
CA PHE A 408 -2.20 68.48 20.49
C PHE A 408 -3.15 69.31 19.64
N ARG A 409 -3.61 68.78 18.49
CA ARG A 409 -4.51 69.49 17.61
C ARG A 409 -5.94 69.36 18.13
N VAL A 410 -6.45 70.43 18.71
CA VAL A 410 -7.85 70.53 19.15
C VAL A 410 -8.70 71.00 17.98
N LYS A 411 -9.83 70.32 17.69
CA LYS A 411 -10.77 70.77 16.65
C LYS A 411 -11.71 71.84 17.21
N ALA A 412 -12.20 72.74 16.36
CA ALA A 412 -13.13 73.79 16.78
C ALA A 412 -14.38 73.25 17.51
N GLY A 413 -14.93 72.12 17.05
CA GLY A 413 -16.06 71.47 17.73
C GLY A 413 -15.73 70.87 19.11
N GLU A 414 -14.47 70.52 19.38
CA GLU A 414 -14.04 70.07 20.72
C GLU A 414 -13.93 71.25 21.68
N VAL A 415 -13.47 72.40 21.21
CA VAL A 415 -13.47 73.65 22.00
C VAL A 415 -14.89 74.01 22.41
N ILE A 416 -15.85 73.95 21.47
CA ILE A 416 -17.27 74.20 21.75
C ILE A 416 -17.79 73.22 22.82
N LYS A 417 -17.51 71.93 22.68
CA LYS A 417 -17.89 70.92 23.68
C LYS A 417 -17.26 71.14 25.05
N MET A 418 -16.00 71.60 25.11
CA MET A 418 -15.34 71.94 26.37
C MET A 418 -16.10 73.08 27.07
N MET A 419 -16.45 74.13 26.32
CA MET A 419 -17.20 75.27 26.83
C MET A 419 -18.61 74.88 27.29
N GLU A 420 -19.33 74.05 26.52
CA GLU A 420 -20.64 73.51 26.89
C GLU A 420 -20.58 72.62 28.14
N ALA A 421 -19.48 71.90 28.35
CA ALA A 421 -19.23 71.08 29.54
C ALA A 421 -18.74 71.88 30.76
N GLY A 422 -18.71 73.22 30.69
CA GLY A 422 -18.27 74.10 31.77
C GLY A 422 -16.74 74.23 31.90
N VAL A 423 -15.97 73.66 30.99
CA VAL A 423 -14.52 73.84 30.90
C VAL A 423 -14.26 75.04 30.00
N ASN A 424 -13.88 76.18 30.57
CA ASN A 424 -13.60 77.41 29.82
C ASN A 424 -12.11 77.51 29.47
N PRO A 425 -11.65 77.01 28.30
CA PRO A 425 -10.24 77.13 27.93
C PRO A 425 -9.83 78.59 27.77
N LEU A 426 -8.56 78.89 27.99
CA LEU A 426 -7.97 80.15 27.56
C LEU A 426 -7.69 80.04 26.05
N LEU A 427 -8.37 80.87 25.26
CA LEU A 427 -8.20 80.93 23.81
C LEU A 427 -7.13 81.95 23.45
N LEU A 428 -6.10 81.52 22.73
CA LEU A 428 -5.05 82.40 22.22
C LEU A 428 -5.08 82.41 20.70
N ASP A 429 -4.92 83.58 20.08
CA ASP A 429 -4.71 83.71 18.64
C ASP A 429 -3.24 84.06 18.40
N VAL A 430 -2.47 83.11 17.90
CA VAL A 430 -1.01 83.22 17.69
C VAL A 430 -0.65 83.15 16.21
N ARG A 431 -1.55 83.56 15.34
CA ARG A 431 -1.29 83.66 13.90
C ARG A 431 -0.34 84.82 13.61
N GLN A 432 0.35 84.76 12.48
CA GLN A 432 1.12 85.92 11.99
C GLN A 432 0.21 87.15 11.85
N GLU A 433 0.76 88.33 12.14
CA GLU A 433 -0.03 89.58 12.25
C GLU A 433 -0.81 89.92 10.98
N SER A 434 -0.21 89.66 9.81
CA SER A 434 -0.85 89.80 8.50
C SER A 434 -2.06 88.87 8.35
N ALA A 435 -1.95 87.62 8.82
CA ALA A 435 -3.01 86.61 8.76
C ALA A 435 -4.11 86.83 9.80
N ALA A 436 -3.77 87.32 11.00
CA ALA A 436 -4.73 87.65 12.04
C ALA A 436 -5.61 88.86 11.65
N LYS A 437 -5.02 89.89 11.02
CA LYS A 437 -5.72 91.10 10.59
C LYS A 437 -6.62 90.90 9.37
N THR A 438 -6.27 89.99 8.47
CA THR A 438 -7.01 89.72 7.22
C THR A 438 -8.00 88.55 7.31
N ALA A 439 -8.02 87.84 8.43
CA ALA A 439 -8.92 86.70 8.60
C ALA A 439 -10.40 87.12 8.62
N PRO A 440 -11.27 86.46 7.84
CA PRO A 440 -12.70 86.77 7.79
C PRO A 440 -13.47 86.37 9.07
N LEU A 441 -12.86 85.55 9.93
CA LEU A 441 -13.43 85.10 11.20
C LEU A 441 -12.51 85.52 12.36
N LYS A 442 -13.06 86.32 13.29
CA LYS A 442 -12.45 86.62 14.59
C LYS A 442 -12.95 85.61 15.62
N ILE A 443 -12.05 85.07 16.43
CA ILE A 443 -12.40 84.10 17.48
C ILE A 443 -12.85 84.89 18.72
N PRO A 444 -14.12 84.82 19.14
CA PRO A 444 -14.63 85.58 20.27
C PRO A 444 -13.93 85.15 21.57
N GLY A 445 -13.48 86.12 22.38
CA GLY A 445 -12.82 85.85 23.66
C GLY A 445 -11.37 85.33 23.56
N ALA A 446 -10.79 85.29 22.36
CA ALA A 446 -9.38 84.94 22.18
C ALA A 446 -8.45 86.15 22.37
N THR A 447 -7.36 85.95 23.09
CA THR A 447 -6.30 86.95 23.26
C THR A 447 -5.28 86.80 22.14
N TYR A 448 -5.07 87.84 21.34
CA TYR A 448 -4.05 87.83 20.29
C TYR A 448 -2.65 88.06 20.87
N ILE A 449 -1.69 87.24 20.45
CA ILE A 449 -0.27 87.39 20.78
C ILE A 449 0.52 87.12 19.50
N SER A 450 1.48 87.99 19.16
CA SER A 450 2.34 87.69 18.02
C SER A 450 3.27 86.50 18.32
N PRO A 451 3.58 85.66 17.33
CA PRO A 451 4.55 84.58 17.48
C PRO A 451 5.89 85.05 18.06
N ASP A 452 6.39 86.21 17.61
CA ASP A 452 7.69 86.76 18.00
C ASP A 452 7.77 87.10 19.49
N VAL A 453 6.68 87.61 20.07
CA VAL A 453 6.59 87.94 21.50
C VAL A 453 6.46 86.66 22.36
N LEU A 454 5.79 85.64 21.81
CA LEU A 454 5.65 84.34 22.46
C LEU A 454 7.01 83.60 22.54
N GLU A 455 7.80 83.60 21.46
CA GLU A 455 9.13 82.97 21.41
C GLU A 455 10.15 83.62 22.34
N GLN A 456 10.03 84.93 22.57
CA GLN A 456 10.88 85.68 23.50
C GLN A 456 10.50 85.47 24.97
N GLY A 457 9.45 84.69 25.26
CA GLY A 457 9.00 84.41 26.63
C GLY A 457 8.36 85.62 27.34
N GLN A 458 8.05 86.68 26.58
CA GLN A 458 7.57 87.97 27.11
C GLN A 458 6.05 88.16 26.91
N ALA A 459 5.30 87.06 26.84
CA ALA A 459 3.88 87.10 26.51
C ALA A 459 2.99 87.83 27.55
N GLY A 460 3.48 88.06 28.78
CA GLY A 460 2.77 88.84 29.80
C GLY A 460 1.41 88.25 30.24
N ILE A 461 1.15 86.98 29.93
CA ILE A 461 -0.09 86.29 30.28
C ILE A 461 0.11 85.50 31.57
N GLU A 462 -0.70 85.81 32.57
CA GLU A 462 -0.82 85.02 33.79
C GLU A 462 -1.68 83.78 33.48
N VAL A 463 -1.03 82.64 33.26
CA VAL A 463 -1.70 81.37 32.94
C VAL A 463 -1.91 80.59 34.23
N ASP A 464 -3.16 80.37 34.61
CA ASP A 464 -3.50 79.41 35.67
C ASP A 464 -3.08 78.00 35.22
N PRO A 465 -2.17 77.32 35.97
CA PRO A 465 -1.66 76.00 35.59
C PRO A 465 -2.73 74.90 35.57
N THR A 466 -3.93 75.16 36.12
CA THR A 466 -5.07 74.23 36.09
C THR A 466 -5.99 74.44 34.88
N ARG A 467 -5.79 75.51 34.10
CA ARG A 467 -6.66 75.88 32.98
C ARG A 467 -6.09 75.43 31.64
N THR A 468 -6.92 74.76 30.84
CA THR A 468 -6.56 74.34 29.48
C THR A 468 -6.35 75.56 28.59
N VAL A 469 -5.19 75.65 27.93
CA VAL A 469 -4.89 76.68 26.92
C VAL A 469 -5.07 76.07 25.53
N VAL A 470 -5.82 76.74 24.66
CA VAL A 470 -5.99 76.35 23.26
C VAL A 470 -5.53 77.52 22.41
N ALA A 471 -4.41 77.32 21.71
CA ALA A 471 -3.84 78.30 20.80
C ALA A 471 -4.30 78.02 19.36
N TYR A 472 -4.75 79.06 18.69
CA TYR A 472 -5.06 79.06 17.27
C TYR A 472 -3.83 79.53 16.50
N CYS A 473 -3.15 78.58 15.86
CA CYS A 473 -1.93 78.81 15.09
C CYS A 473 -2.23 78.68 13.58
N THR A 474 -1.41 79.33 12.76
CA THR A 474 -1.36 79.08 11.29
C THR A 474 -0.44 77.93 10.94
#